data_AF-A0A963L2M7-F1
#
_entry.id   AF-A0A963L2M7-F1
#
_cell.length_a   1.000
_cell.length_b   1.000
_cell.length_c   1.000
_cell.angle_alpha   90.00
_cell.angle_beta   90.00
_cell.angle_gamma   90.00
#
_symmetry.space_group_name_H-M   'P 1'
#
loop_
_entity.id
_entity.type
_entity.pdbx_description
1 polymer ?
#
loop_
_entity_poly.entity_id
_entity_poly.type
_entity_poly.pdbx_seq_one_letter_code
_entity_poly.pdbx_strand_id
1 'polypeptide(L)'
;MEIWDRAAARLLSREPSFQLWANWFDRRIKGERAAFDIPGDKGRREDKAILIRLAEATDKDFWGKGAQHVNTTVQGWIDEARERAATNLKPPESNAELPPQNRNALSFKRGDSGRIAIDAAASVDALRMDADARDRHAIAVTEAQAVLDACQGSNAGARLGRLLANYIWAAGESLEGMRPSLFIQHGERLRQELAAYDNVDNDHPPLPSTILTDLKGWRSAHNMVAGLDPTLMALDTARLGPDVQSALISPDEVRSIARDADTEGVLEDGVREVIEEAADNAPDPPVAGDRRTVWSVETVTNLVIELFAVALNHPGKSAAITAMGVAAVKTAGAATILGAWPAAHFLMKHRKWIETRLSNSPTWRALFVDLCQWIEQNTPIKPRDNS
;
A
#
# COMPACT_ATOMS: atom_id res chain seq x y z
N MET A 1 11.43 -50.29 24.94
CA MET A 1 10.96 -50.09 23.55
C MET A 1 9.59 -50.75 23.34
N GLU A 2 9.44 -52.05 23.57
CA GLU A 2 8.21 -52.84 23.28
C GLU A 2 6.85 -52.45 23.92
N ILE A 3 6.82 -51.73 25.04
CA ILE A 3 5.56 -51.32 25.69
C ILE A 3 4.97 -50.08 25.00
N TRP A 4 5.83 -49.17 24.56
CA TRP A 4 5.43 -47.92 23.90
C TRP A 4 4.97 -48.15 22.47
N ASP A 5 5.58 -49.08 21.74
CA ASP A 5 5.15 -49.48 20.40
C ASP A 5 3.75 -50.14 20.42
N ARG A 6 3.45 -50.95 21.45
CA ARG A 6 2.12 -51.55 21.66
C ARG A 6 1.06 -50.53 22.07
N ALA A 7 1.43 -49.51 22.83
CA ALA A 7 0.54 -48.41 23.17
C ALA A 7 0.22 -47.54 21.93
N ALA A 8 1.24 -47.20 21.13
CA ALA A 8 1.08 -46.49 19.86
C ALA A 8 0.16 -47.25 18.88
N ALA A 9 0.36 -48.56 18.71
CA ALA A 9 -0.48 -49.39 17.84
C ALA A 9 -1.96 -49.46 18.27
N ARG A 10 -2.25 -49.38 19.58
CA ARG A 10 -3.63 -49.32 20.10
C ARG A 10 -4.26 -47.94 19.92
N LEU A 11 -3.48 -46.86 20.00
CA LEU A 11 -3.95 -45.48 19.95
C LEU A 11 -4.19 -44.98 18.50
N LEU A 12 -3.48 -45.54 17.52
CA LEU A 12 -3.55 -45.13 16.11
C LEU A 12 -4.74 -45.67 15.32
N SER A 13 -5.57 -46.56 15.88
CA SER A 13 -6.54 -47.35 15.10
C SER A 13 -7.99 -46.85 15.10
N ARG A 14 -8.37 -45.81 15.86
CA ARG A 14 -9.81 -45.50 16.04
C ARG A 14 -10.27 -44.03 16.04
N GLU A 15 -9.41 -43.01 16.11
CA GLU A 15 -9.87 -41.62 16.03
C GLU A 15 -8.92 -40.67 15.26
N PRO A 16 -9.41 -39.84 14.32
CA PRO A 16 -8.61 -38.84 13.60
C PRO A 16 -7.97 -37.79 14.53
N SER A 17 -8.60 -37.50 15.67
CA SER A 17 -8.11 -36.57 16.69
C SER A 17 -6.75 -37.01 17.26
N PHE A 18 -6.42 -38.30 17.26
CA PHE A 18 -5.16 -38.85 17.77
C PHE A 18 -3.94 -38.60 16.86
N GLN A 19 -4.12 -38.18 15.60
CA GLN A 19 -3.00 -37.96 14.67
C GLN A 19 -2.08 -36.81 15.07
N LEU A 20 -2.61 -35.78 15.74
CA LEU A 20 -1.82 -34.65 16.25
C LEU A 20 -0.92 -35.09 17.41
N TRP A 21 -1.44 -35.96 18.29
CA TRP A 21 -0.70 -36.57 19.39
C TRP A 21 0.48 -37.41 18.91
N ALA A 22 0.29 -38.20 17.84
CA ALA A 22 1.32 -39.08 17.30
C ALA A 22 2.47 -38.31 16.65
N ASN A 23 2.21 -37.24 15.89
CA ASN A 23 3.25 -36.62 15.07
C ASN A 23 4.36 -35.94 15.90
N TRP A 24 4.03 -35.09 16.89
CA TRP A 24 5.09 -34.45 17.70
C TRP A 24 5.75 -35.44 18.67
N PHE A 25 4.99 -36.43 19.16
CA PHE A 25 5.48 -37.48 20.04
C PHE A 25 6.43 -38.44 19.31
N ASP A 26 6.10 -38.85 18.08
CA ASP A 26 6.93 -39.70 17.22
C ASP A 26 8.23 -38.98 16.82
N ARG A 27 8.14 -37.70 16.44
CA ARG A 27 9.32 -36.86 16.17
C ARG A 27 10.25 -36.85 17.38
N ARG A 28 9.69 -36.78 18.59
CA ARG A 28 10.49 -36.78 19.82
C ARG A 28 11.10 -38.15 20.12
N ILE A 29 10.36 -39.25 19.97
CA ILE A 29 10.91 -40.62 20.10
C ILE A 29 12.06 -40.84 19.13
N LYS A 30 11.96 -40.29 17.92
CA LYS A 30 13.02 -40.32 16.89
C LYS A 30 14.21 -39.40 17.19
N GLY A 31 14.21 -38.72 18.35
CA GLY A 31 15.27 -37.80 18.75
C GLY A 31 15.29 -36.51 17.95
N GLU A 32 14.20 -36.17 17.25
CA GLU A 32 14.12 -34.93 16.51
C GLU A 32 14.26 -33.73 17.43
N ARG A 33 14.91 -32.74 16.86
CA ARG A 33 15.43 -31.59 17.54
C ARG A 33 14.38 -30.49 17.72
N ALA A 34 13.27 -30.54 16.96
CA ALA A 34 12.10 -29.67 17.05
C ALA A 34 10.84 -30.54 16.96
N ALA A 35 10.09 -30.67 18.06
CA ALA A 35 8.93 -31.56 18.11
C ALA A 35 7.67 -30.89 17.55
N PHE A 36 7.52 -29.58 17.73
CA PHE A 36 6.33 -28.80 17.37
C PHE A 36 6.53 -27.87 16.17
N ASP A 37 7.77 -27.76 15.66
CA ASP A 37 8.11 -27.06 14.42
C ASP A 37 7.61 -25.60 14.38
N ILE A 38 7.94 -24.84 15.43
CA ILE A 38 7.45 -23.48 15.66
C ILE A 38 8.26 -22.49 14.82
N PRO A 39 7.67 -21.83 13.79
CA PRO A 39 8.38 -20.89 12.94
C PRO A 39 8.91 -19.70 13.75
N GLY A 40 10.17 -19.31 13.54
CA GLY A 40 10.78 -18.16 14.20
C GLY A 40 11.36 -18.42 15.59
N ASP A 41 11.21 -19.62 16.16
CA ASP A 41 11.76 -20.00 17.47
C ASP A 41 13.28 -20.25 17.42
N LYS A 42 14.05 -19.17 17.26
CA LYS A 42 15.52 -19.20 17.23
C LYS A 42 16.05 -19.70 18.58
N GLY A 43 16.59 -20.92 18.58
CA GLY A 43 17.10 -21.57 19.78
C GLY A 43 16.10 -22.48 20.50
N ARG A 44 14.92 -22.72 19.91
CA ARG A 44 13.93 -23.71 20.36
C ARG A 44 13.43 -23.48 21.79
N ARG A 45 13.27 -22.22 22.17
CA ARG A 45 12.84 -21.81 23.50
C ARG A 45 11.35 -22.11 23.69
N GLU A 46 10.55 -21.80 22.68
CA GLU A 46 9.11 -22.06 22.70
C GLU A 46 8.82 -23.56 22.60
N ASP A 47 9.51 -24.28 21.73
CA ASP A 47 9.42 -25.75 21.64
C ASP A 47 9.75 -26.41 23.00
N LYS A 48 10.81 -25.93 23.67
CA LYS A 48 11.17 -26.38 25.02
C LYS A 48 10.14 -25.98 26.08
N ALA A 49 9.51 -24.82 25.97
CA ALA A 49 8.49 -24.38 26.91
C ALA A 49 7.24 -25.27 26.86
N ILE A 50 6.80 -25.66 25.66
CA ILE A 50 5.69 -26.62 25.50
C ILE A 50 6.06 -27.98 26.09
N LEU A 51 7.30 -28.44 25.87
CA LEU A 51 7.79 -29.70 26.47
C LEU A 51 7.79 -29.66 28.00
N ILE A 52 8.19 -28.54 28.61
CA ILE A 52 8.16 -28.36 30.06
C ILE A 52 6.72 -28.40 30.57
N ARG A 53 5.79 -27.67 29.91
CA ARG A 53 4.35 -27.69 30.26
C ARG A 53 3.77 -29.11 30.18
N LEU A 54 4.14 -29.88 29.17
CA LEU A 54 3.72 -31.28 29.03
C LEU A 54 4.29 -32.17 30.14
N ALA A 55 5.54 -31.96 30.53
CA ALA A 55 6.18 -32.73 31.61
C ALA A 55 5.60 -32.40 33.00
N GLU A 56 5.13 -31.17 33.19
CA GLU A 56 4.52 -30.70 34.44
C GLU A 56 3.01 -31.00 34.52
N ALA A 57 2.39 -31.41 33.42
CA ALA A 57 0.96 -31.70 33.36
C ALA A 57 0.60 -32.98 34.13
N THR A 58 -0.43 -32.92 34.98
CA THR A 58 -0.87 -34.04 35.82
C THR A 58 -1.99 -34.86 35.15
N ASP A 59 -2.16 -36.11 35.59
CA ASP A 59 -3.26 -36.96 35.13
C ASP A 59 -4.64 -36.39 35.48
N LYS A 60 -4.75 -35.67 36.60
CA LYS A 60 -6.03 -35.12 37.04
C LYS A 60 -6.50 -33.95 36.15
N ASP A 61 -5.57 -33.10 35.75
CA ASP A 61 -5.89 -31.82 35.13
C ASP A 61 -5.72 -31.84 33.61
N PHE A 62 -4.95 -32.79 33.09
CA PHE A 62 -4.60 -32.84 31.67
C PHE A 62 -4.74 -34.23 31.07
N TRP A 63 -3.91 -35.21 31.46
CA TRP A 63 -3.85 -36.51 30.77
C TRP A 63 -5.13 -37.34 30.93
N GLY A 64 -5.79 -37.27 32.09
CA GLY A 64 -7.04 -37.97 32.39
C GLY A 64 -8.31 -37.31 31.86
N LYS A 65 -8.21 -36.14 31.22
CA LYS A 65 -9.35 -35.43 30.59
C LYS A 65 -9.72 -35.96 29.21
N GLY A 66 -8.96 -36.92 28.69
CA GLY A 66 -9.17 -37.52 27.39
C GLY A 66 -8.49 -36.78 26.24
N ALA A 67 -8.37 -37.46 25.11
CA ALA A 67 -7.54 -37.05 23.99
C ALA A 67 -7.96 -35.71 23.36
N GLN A 68 -9.27 -35.46 23.23
CA GLN A 68 -9.76 -34.21 22.68
C GLN A 68 -9.28 -33.00 23.48
N HIS A 69 -9.37 -33.07 24.82
CA HIS A 69 -8.92 -31.99 25.69
C HIS A 69 -7.41 -31.76 25.59
N VAL A 70 -6.62 -32.83 25.62
CA VAL A 70 -5.16 -32.77 25.47
C VAL A 70 -4.79 -32.10 24.14
N ASN A 71 -5.39 -32.52 23.03
CA ASN A 71 -5.09 -31.96 21.71
C ASN A 71 -5.47 -30.49 21.59
N THR A 72 -6.66 -30.10 22.02
CA THR A 72 -7.08 -28.69 21.99
C THR A 72 -6.15 -27.82 22.83
N THR A 73 -5.72 -28.32 23.99
CA THR A 73 -4.84 -27.59 24.90
C THR A 73 -3.42 -27.46 24.35
N VAL A 74 -2.84 -28.53 23.82
CA VAL A 74 -1.51 -28.50 23.17
C VAL A 74 -1.53 -27.60 21.94
N GLN A 75 -2.59 -27.67 21.13
CA GLN A 75 -2.73 -26.78 19.97
C GLN A 75 -2.78 -25.32 20.41
N GLY A 76 -3.52 -24.99 21.48
CA GLY A 76 -3.50 -23.65 22.08
C GLY A 76 -2.11 -23.21 22.50
N TRP A 77 -1.31 -24.08 23.13
CA TRP A 77 0.08 -23.75 23.50
C TRP A 77 0.99 -23.55 22.28
N ILE A 78 0.80 -24.32 21.22
CA ILE A 78 1.52 -24.16 19.95
C ILE A 78 1.18 -22.81 19.32
N ASP A 79 -0.09 -22.42 19.31
CA ASP A 79 -0.52 -21.17 18.71
C ASP A 79 -0.03 -19.95 19.52
N GLU A 80 -0.10 -20.00 20.85
CA GLU A 80 0.51 -18.99 21.73
C GLU A 80 2.03 -18.88 21.50
N ALA A 81 2.71 -20.02 21.36
CA ALA A 81 4.14 -20.09 21.12
C ALA A 81 4.52 -19.52 19.75
N ARG A 82 3.71 -19.78 18.72
CA ARG A 82 3.86 -19.16 17.39
C ARG A 82 3.69 -17.65 17.47
N GLU A 83 2.72 -17.17 18.22
CA GLU A 83 2.50 -15.74 18.41
C GLU A 83 3.71 -15.08 19.08
N ARG A 84 4.25 -15.69 20.16
CA ARG A 84 5.47 -15.22 20.86
C ARG A 84 6.73 -15.31 20.00
N ALA A 85 6.91 -16.39 19.25
CA ALA A 85 8.02 -16.54 18.32
C ALA A 85 7.96 -15.52 17.18
N ALA A 86 6.76 -15.21 16.69
CA ALA A 86 6.53 -14.17 15.69
C ALA A 86 6.81 -12.77 16.22
N THR A 87 6.54 -12.49 17.50
CA THR A 87 6.91 -11.21 18.16
C THR A 87 8.41 -11.11 18.44
N ASN A 88 9.11 -12.22 18.66
CA ASN A 88 10.56 -12.27 18.92
C ASN A 88 11.44 -12.31 17.66
N LEU A 89 10.86 -12.41 16.47
CA LEU A 89 11.55 -12.05 15.23
C LEU A 89 11.79 -10.55 15.26
N LYS A 90 12.97 -10.14 15.76
CA LYS A 90 13.48 -8.78 15.56
C LYS A 90 13.23 -8.44 14.08
N PRO A 91 12.50 -7.34 13.79
CA PRO A 91 12.49 -6.79 12.44
C PRO A 91 13.95 -6.67 11.99
N PRO A 92 14.28 -6.83 10.70
CA PRO A 92 15.60 -6.45 10.20
C PRO A 92 15.94 -5.08 10.79
N GLU A 93 17.05 -5.02 11.53
CA GLU A 93 17.58 -3.86 12.30
C GLU A 93 16.84 -2.55 12.06
N SER A 94 15.72 -2.28 12.78
CA SER A 94 14.97 -0.99 12.89
C SER A 94 14.78 -0.05 11.68
N ASN A 95 15.32 -0.35 10.51
CA ASN A 95 15.66 0.52 9.38
C ASN A 95 15.71 -0.33 8.09
N ALA A 96 14.91 -1.39 7.97
CA ALA A 96 14.43 -1.74 6.63
C ALA A 96 13.43 -0.64 6.22
N GLU A 97 13.95 0.58 6.05
CA GLU A 97 13.22 1.73 5.57
C GLU A 97 12.63 1.29 4.24
N LEU A 98 11.30 1.27 4.18
CA LEU A 98 10.62 1.22 2.91
C LEU A 98 11.22 2.33 2.04
N PRO A 99 11.38 2.09 0.73
CA PRO A 99 11.87 3.15 -0.14
C PRO A 99 11.00 4.40 0.07
N PRO A 100 11.62 5.59 0.18
CA PRO A 100 10.86 6.82 0.38
C PRO A 100 9.91 7.00 -0.80
N GLN A 101 8.66 7.35 -0.49
CA GLN A 101 7.69 7.73 -1.52
C GLN A 101 8.16 9.01 -2.21
N ASN A 102 7.91 9.09 -3.52
CA ASN A 102 8.23 10.27 -4.29
C ASN A 102 7.31 11.42 -3.87
N ARG A 103 7.91 12.50 -3.36
CA ARG A 103 7.21 13.69 -2.86
C ARG A 103 6.50 14.48 -3.96
N ASN A 104 6.87 14.25 -5.22
CA ASN A 104 6.31 14.93 -6.39
C ASN A 104 5.10 14.20 -7.00
N ALA A 105 4.57 13.19 -6.31
CA ALA A 105 3.39 12.43 -6.69
C ALA A 105 2.42 12.24 -5.52
N LEU A 106 1.34 11.49 -5.71
CA LEU A 106 0.43 11.17 -4.63
C LEU A 106 1.15 10.32 -3.60
N SER A 107 1.20 10.82 -2.37
CA SER A 107 1.73 10.08 -1.23
C SER A 107 0.59 9.36 -0.52
N PHE A 108 0.87 8.16 -0.06
CA PHE A 108 -0.06 7.31 0.65
C PHE A 108 0.45 7.02 2.04
N LYS A 109 -0.47 6.79 2.95
CA LYS A 109 -0.16 6.30 4.29
C LYS A 109 -1.20 5.31 4.72
N ARG A 110 -0.90 4.60 5.79
CA ARG A 110 -1.90 3.86 6.52
C ARG A 110 -2.81 4.81 7.31
N GLY A 111 -4.10 4.79 7.00
CA GLY A 111 -5.13 5.48 7.75
C GLY A 111 -5.52 4.74 9.03
N ASP A 112 -6.38 5.37 9.84
CA ASP A 112 -6.80 4.85 11.15
C ASP A 112 -7.60 3.55 11.04
N SER A 113 -8.30 3.32 9.92
CA SER A 113 -8.98 2.06 9.65
C SER A 113 -8.01 0.91 9.31
N GLY A 114 -6.71 1.21 9.25
CA GLY A 114 -5.66 0.30 8.81
C GLY A 114 -5.65 0.03 7.30
N ARG A 115 -6.46 0.76 6.53
CA ARG A 115 -6.49 0.80 5.05
C ARG A 115 -5.55 1.90 4.54
N ILE A 116 -5.29 1.92 3.24
CA ILE A 116 -4.43 2.92 2.60
C ILE A 116 -5.24 4.18 2.34
N ALA A 117 -4.78 5.29 2.89
CA ALA A 117 -5.31 6.64 2.72
C ALA A 117 -4.32 7.50 1.93
N ILE A 118 -4.81 8.60 1.34
CA ILE A 118 -3.93 9.64 0.80
C ILE A 118 -3.30 10.39 1.97
N ASP A 119 -1.98 10.57 1.94
CA ASP A 119 -1.30 11.33 2.97
C ASP A 119 -1.42 12.84 2.71
N ALA A 120 -2.48 13.44 3.24
CA ALA A 120 -2.68 14.88 3.21
C ALA A 120 -1.61 15.67 4.00
N ALA A 121 -0.92 15.04 4.94
CA ALA A 121 0.09 15.70 5.77
C ALA A 121 1.48 15.69 5.13
N ALA A 122 1.72 14.84 4.12
CA ALA A 122 2.93 14.89 3.33
C ALA A 122 2.99 16.26 2.64
N SER A 123 4.03 17.05 2.93
CA SER A 123 4.48 18.19 2.11
C SER A 123 3.99 19.62 2.45
N VAL A 124 3.50 19.95 3.66
CA VAL A 124 2.99 21.32 3.97
C VAL A 124 3.60 21.98 5.20
N ASP A 125 4.93 22.03 5.33
CA ASP A 125 5.52 22.66 6.52
C ASP A 125 5.74 24.18 6.39
N ALA A 126 6.01 24.71 5.18
CA ALA A 126 6.30 26.14 4.98
C ALA A 126 5.04 27.01 4.92
N LEU A 127 4.03 26.62 4.13
CA LEU A 127 2.74 27.33 4.01
C LEU A 127 2.01 27.58 5.33
N ARG A 128 2.11 26.64 6.27
CA ARG A 128 1.38 26.72 7.55
C ARG A 128 1.78 27.93 8.39
N MET A 129 2.99 28.45 8.19
CA MET A 129 3.54 29.55 8.97
C MET A 129 3.47 30.91 8.26
N ASP A 130 3.10 30.93 6.97
CA ASP A 130 3.01 32.16 6.17
C ASP A 130 1.58 32.73 6.22
N ALA A 131 1.44 34.02 6.53
CA ALA A 131 0.15 34.68 6.59
C ALA A 131 -0.42 35.03 5.20
N ASP A 132 0.43 35.51 4.28
CA ASP A 132 -0.03 35.83 2.92
C ASP A 132 -0.44 34.55 2.21
N ALA A 133 0.29 33.45 2.40
CA ALA A 133 -0.08 32.19 1.75
C ALA A 133 -1.40 31.59 2.27
N ARG A 134 -1.71 31.76 3.57
CA ARG A 134 -3.03 31.42 4.13
C ARG A 134 -4.13 32.28 3.53
N ASP A 135 -3.92 33.59 3.43
CA ASP A 135 -4.87 34.50 2.84
C ASP A 135 -5.13 34.16 1.36
N ARG A 136 -4.06 33.86 0.60
CA ARG A 136 -4.18 33.44 -0.81
C ARG A 136 -4.87 32.09 -0.98
N HIS A 137 -4.65 31.13 -0.07
CA HIS A 137 -5.38 29.85 -0.07
C HIS A 137 -6.87 30.08 0.18
N ALA A 138 -7.21 30.88 1.20
CA ALA A 138 -8.60 31.23 1.50
C ALA A 138 -9.28 31.95 0.33
N ILE A 139 -8.59 32.88 -0.33
CA ILE A 139 -9.08 33.53 -1.55
C ILE A 139 -9.32 32.51 -2.65
N ALA A 140 -8.35 31.63 -2.93
CA ALA A 140 -8.49 30.62 -3.98
C ALA A 140 -9.66 29.67 -3.71
N VAL A 141 -9.88 29.23 -2.46
CA VAL A 141 -11.03 28.40 -2.08
C VAL A 141 -12.34 29.17 -2.24
N THR A 142 -12.39 30.42 -1.77
CA THR A 142 -13.59 31.27 -1.84
C THR A 142 -13.99 31.54 -3.29
N GLU A 143 -13.03 31.90 -4.15
CA GLU A 143 -13.29 32.15 -5.56
C GLU A 143 -13.68 30.86 -6.29
N ALA A 144 -13.04 29.72 -6.00
CA ALA A 144 -13.45 28.45 -6.54
C ALA A 144 -14.90 28.08 -6.16
N GLN A 145 -15.30 28.32 -4.90
CA GLN A 145 -16.67 28.07 -4.43
C GLN A 145 -17.68 29.01 -5.10
N ALA A 146 -17.35 30.30 -5.24
CA ALA A 146 -18.22 31.26 -5.93
C ALA A 146 -18.46 30.86 -7.39
N VAL A 147 -17.41 30.42 -8.09
CA VAL A 147 -17.54 29.91 -9.47
C VAL A 147 -18.33 28.60 -9.49
N LEU A 148 -18.11 27.71 -8.53
CA LEU A 148 -18.85 26.44 -8.44
C LEU A 148 -20.35 26.70 -8.29
N ASP A 149 -20.74 27.60 -7.39
CA ASP A 149 -22.14 27.98 -7.17
C ASP A 149 -22.75 28.63 -8.41
N ALA A 150 -21.98 29.44 -9.14
CA ALA A 150 -22.43 30.02 -10.41
C ALA A 150 -22.55 28.98 -11.55
N CYS A 151 -21.85 27.85 -11.45
CA CYS A 151 -21.97 26.73 -12.38
C CYS A 151 -23.19 25.84 -12.07
N GLN A 152 -23.74 25.87 -10.85
CA GLN A 152 -24.91 25.09 -10.47
C GLN A 152 -26.15 25.61 -11.23
N GLY A 153 -26.68 24.77 -12.12
CA GLY A 153 -27.84 25.11 -12.97
C GLY A 153 -27.51 25.45 -14.43
N SER A 154 -26.24 25.43 -14.81
CA SER A 154 -25.81 25.56 -16.21
C SER A 154 -25.29 24.25 -16.78
N ASN A 155 -25.90 23.75 -17.87
CA ASN A 155 -25.38 22.57 -18.59
C ASN A 155 -23.99 22.85 -19.19
N ALA A 156 -23.72 24.10 -19.57
CA ALA A 156 -22.40 24.56 -20.02
C ALA A 156 -21.36 24.48 -18.89
N GLY A 157 -21.79 24.76 -17.65
CA GLY A 157 -20.94 24.75 -16.46
C GLY A 157 -20.74 23.37 -15.82
N ALA A 158 -21.43 22.31 -16.25
CA ALA A 158 -21.42 21.02 -15.55
C ALA A 158 -20.02 20.36 -15.49
N ARG A 159 -19.23 20.49 -16.57
CA ARG A 159 -17.82 20.02 -16.57
C ARG A 159 -16.96 20.86 -15.63
N LEU A 160 -17.05 22.19 -15.73
CA LEU A 160 -16.31 23.13 -14.91
C LEU A 160 -16.64 22.97 -13.42
N GLY A 161 -17.92 22.79 -13.08
CA GLY A 161 -18.38 22.56 -11.71
C GLY A 161 -17.77 21.31 -11.10
N ARG A 162 -17.63 20.21 -11.86
CA ARG A 162 -16.91 19.02 -11.36
C ARG A 162 -15.43 19.29 -11.10
N LEU A 163 -14.75 20.02 -11.98
CA LEU A 163 -13.34 20.38 -11.80
C LEU A 163 -13.15 21.27 -10.56
N LEU A 164 -14.05 22.23 -10.33
CA LEU A 164 -14.03 23.10 -9.17
C LEU A 164 -14.32 22.34 -7.87
N ALA A 165 -15.28 21.42 -7.87
CA ALA A 165 -15.57 20.58 -6.71
C ALA A 165 -14.36 19.73 -6.32
N ASN A 166 -13.67 19.12 -7.29
CA ASN A 166 -12.44 18.35 -7.04
C ASN A 166 -11.33 19.26 -6.50
N TYR A 167 -11.15 20.45 -7.07
CA TYR A 167 -10.18 21.43 -6.58
C TYR A 167 -10.46 21.84 -5.13
N ILE A 168 -11.70 22.17 -4.77
CA ILE A 168 -12.09 22.57 -3.41
C ILE A 168 -11.86 21.42 -2.43
N TRP A 169 -12.20 20.20 -2.82
CA TRP A 169 -11.91 19.01 -2.03
C TRP A 169 -10.40 18.84 -1.77
N ALA A 170 -9.56 19.02 -2.78
CA ALA A 170 -8.11 18.94 -2.60
C ALA A 170 -7.54 20.13 -1.82
N ALA A 171 -8.10 21.33 -1.97
CA ALA A 171 -7.69 22.51 -1.22
C ALA A 171 -7.98 22.36 0.28
N GLY A 172 -9.06 21.65 0.63
CA GLY A 172 -9.52 21.52 2.01
C GLY A 172 -10.12 22.82 2.55
N GLU A 173 -10.79 22.74 3.70
CA GLU A 173 -11.33 23.92 4.39
C GLU A 173 -10.24 24.85 4.93
N SER A 174 -9.02 24.32 5.08
CA SER A 174 -7.84 25.01 5.61
C SER A 174 -6.58 24.33 5.07
N LEU A 175 -5.42 24.98 5.24
CA LEU A 175 -4.12 24.42 4.85
C LEU A 175 -3.81 23.10 5.57
N GLU A 176 -4.35 22.88 6.77
CA GLU A 176 -4.22 21.64 7.52
C GLU A 176 -4.92 20.46 6.84
N GLY A 177 -6.02 20.73 6.14
CA GLY A 177 -6.79 19.74 5.37
C GLY A 177 -6.40 19.66 3.89
N MET A 178 -5.45 20.47 3.44
CA MET A 178 -5.01 20.52 2.05
C MET A 178 -4.31 19.23 1.65
N ARG A 179 -4.51 18.81 0.40
CA ARG A 179 -3.86 17.66 -0.25
C ARG A 179 -2.92 18.19 -1.35
N PRO A 180 -1.63 18.45 -1.06
CA PRO A 180 -0.74 19.26 -1.91
C PRO A 180 -0.65 18.80 -3.36
N SER A 181 -0.39 17.51 -3.58
CA SER A 181 -0.27 16.94 -4.92
C SER A 181 -1.56 17.07 -5.71
N LEU A 182 -2.71 16.88 -5.06
CA LEU A 182 -4.04 17.01 -5.68
C LEU A 182 -4.42 18.47 -5.91
N PHE A 183 -4.03 19.38 -5.02
CA PHE A 183 -4.26 20.81 -5.15
C PHE A 183 -3.58 21.36 -6.41
N ILE A 184 -2.31 20.99 -6.64
CA ILE A 184 -1.58 21.35 -7.86
C ILE A 184 -2.20 20.69 -9.10
N GLN A 185 -2.54 19.40 -9.02
CA GLN A 185 -3.09 18.67 -10.15
C GLN A 185 -4.47 19.23 -10.60
N HIS A 186 -5.42 19.37 -9.68
CA HIS A 186 -6.75 19.90 -10.03
C HIS A 186 -6.67 21.38 -10.40
N GLY A 187 -5.75 22.14 -9.79
CA GLY A 187 -5.44 23.51 -10.20
C GLY A 187 -4.96 23.56 -11.65
N GLU A 188 -4.05 22.69 -12.06
CA GLU A 188 -3.61 22.65 -13.45
C GLU A 188 -4.74 22.31 -14.43
N ARG A 189 -5.61 21.35 -14.10
CA ARG A 189 -6.78 21.03 -14.93
C ARG A 189 -7.69 22.24 -15.13
N LEU A 190 -7.94 23.01 -14.07
CA LEU A 190 -8.70 24.25 -14.16
C LEU A 190 -7.97 25.33 -14.96
N ARG A 191 -6.64 25.45 -14.85
CA ARG A 191 -5.84 26.35 -15.70
C ARG A 191 -5.96 25.99 -17.19
N GLN A 192 -5.90 24.71 -17.52
CA GLN A 192 -6.04 24.21 -18.89
C GLN A 192 -7.45 24.44 -19.43
N GLU A 193 -8.47 24.17 -18.62
CA GLU A 193 -9.87 24.46 -18.97
C GLU A 193 -10.06 25.95 -19.25
N LEU A 194 -9.54 26.83 -18.39
CA LEU A 194 -9.59 28.28 -18.60
C LEU A 194 -8.83 28.72 -19.85
N ALA A 195 -7.66 28.13 -20.14
CA ALA A 195 -6.90 28.42 -21.34
C ALA A 195 -7.64 28.00 -22.62
N ALA A 196 -8.43 26.93 -22.57
CA ALA A 196 -9.30 26.55 -23.68
C ALA A 196 -10.34 27.65 -23.98
N TYR A 197 -10.91 28.28 -22.96
CA TYR A 197 -11.84 29.41 -23.13
C TYR A 197 -11.20 30.69 -23.68
N ASP A 198 -9.89 30.88 -23.50
CA ASP A 198 -9.16 32.01 -24.08
C ASP A 198 -8.87 31.79 -25.60
N ASN A 199 -9.07 30.57 -26.14
CA ASN A 199 -8.94 30.28 -27.58
C ASN A 199 -10.24 30.63 -28.34
N VAL A 200 -10.10 31.38 -29.44
CA VAL A 200 -11.23 31.88 -30.26
C VAL A 200 -12.02 30.75 -30.95
N ASP A 201 -11.35 29.63 -31.25
CA ASP A 201 -11.92 28.49 -31.99
C ASP A 201 -12.23 27.27 -31.08
N ASN A 202 -12.48 27.49 -29.79
CA ASN A 202 -12.79 26.38 -28.89
C ASN A 202 -14.23 25.87 -29.08
N ASP A 203 -14.43 24.57 -28.93
CA ASP A 203 -15.77 23.93 -28.98
C ASP A 203 -16.51 23.99 -27.63
N HIS A 204 -16.00 24.73 -26.64
CA HIS A 204 -16.64 24.81 -25.33
C HIS A 204 -17.88 25.70 -25.37
N PRO A 205 -18.98 25.32 -24.70
CA PRO A 205 -20.13 26.19 -24.54
C PRO A 205 -19.73 27.51 -23.87
N PRO A 206 -20.16 28.69 -24.37
CA PRO A 206 -19.71 29.96 -23.82
C PRO A 206 -20.13 30.12 -22.36
N LEU A 207 -19.18 30.55 -21.52
CA LEU A 207 -19.44 30.91 -20.14
C LEU A 207 -19.77 32.41 -20.01
N PRO A 208 -20.60 32.80 -19.03
CA PRO A 208 -20.77 34.20 -18.64
C PRO A 208 -19.43 34.89 -18.36
N SER A 209 -19.29 36.15 -18.79
CA SER A 209 -18.06 36.93 -18.61
C SER A 209 -17.65 37.11 -17.13
N THR A 210 -18.63 37.12 -16.23
CA THR A 210 -18.39 37.15 -14.77
C THR A 210 -17.67 35.89 -14.31
N ILE A 211 -18.15 34.70 -14.71
CA ILE A 211 -17.51 33.41 -14.41
C ILE A 211 -16.07 33.36 -14.94
N LEU A 212 -15.82 33.86 -16.15
CA LEU A 212 -14.48 33.91 -16.72
C LEU A 212 -13.55 34.87 -15.96
N THR A 213 -14.10 35.97 -15.44
CA THR A 213 -13.34 36.94 -14.63
C THR A 213 -12.97 36.32 -13.28
N ASP A 214 -13.93 35.67 -12.62
CA ASP A 214 -13.74 35.00 -11.33
C ASP A 214 -12.74 33.84 -11.45
N LEU A 215 -12.79 33.07 -12.55
CA LEU A 215 -11.77 32.04 -12.84
C LEU A 215 -10.36 32.62 -13.05
N LYS A 216 -10.25 33.83 -13.59
CA LYS A 216 -8.95 34.52 -13.74
C LYS A 216 -8.43 34.99 -12.38
N GLY A 217 -9.31 35.46 -11.49
CA GLY A 217 -9.00 35.71 -10.08
C GLY A 217 -8.47 34.45 -9.40
N TRP A 218 -9.22 33.36 -9.52
CA TRP A 218 -8.89 32.08 -8.93
C TRP A 218 -7.52 31.58 -9.38
N ARG A 219 -7.23 31.66 -10.69
CA ARG A 219 -5.93 31.27 -11.26
C ARG A 219 -4.79 32.08 -10.64
N SER A 220 -5.00 33.38 -10.45
CA SER A 220 -4.00 34.25 -9.81
C SER A 220 -3.74 33.83 -8.37
N ALA A 221 -4.81 33.60 -7.58
CA ALA A 221 -4.69 33.15 -6.19
C ALA A 221 -3.99 31.79 -6.09
N HIS A 222 -4.39 30.81 -6.90
CA HIS A 222 -3.75 29.49 -6.96
C HIS A 222 -2.25 29.57 -7.28
N ASN A 223 -1.87 30.35 -8.31
CA ASN A 223 -0.46 30.52 -8.68
C ASN A 223 0.36 31.18 -7.56
N MET A 224 -0.22 32.12 -6.81
CA MET A 224 0.44 32.71 -5.64
C MET A 224 0.64 31.68 -4.53
N VAL A 225 -0.38 30.88 -4.19
CA VAL A 225 -0.26 29.81 -3.20
C VAL A 225 0.82 28.80 -3.61
N ALA A 226 0.80 28.36 -4.87
CA ALA A 226 1.80 27.43 -5.39
C ALA A 226 3.22 28.02 -5.35
N GLY A 227 3.39 29.30 -5.65
CA GLY A 227 4.70 29.97 -5.65
C GLY A 227 5.26 30.32 -4.28
N LEU A 228 4.42 30.43 -3.25
CA LEU A 228 4.84 30.77 -1.88
C LEU A 228 5.36 29.55 -1.10
N ASP A 229 4.98 28.33 -1.48
CA ASP A 229 5.49 27.11 -0.85
C ASP A 229 6.59 26.46 -1.69
N PRO A 230 7.79 26.20 -1.14
CA PRO A 230 8.83 25.50 -1.89
C PRO A 230 8.41 24.11 -2.38
N THR A 231 7.51 23.42 -1.67
CA THR A 231 7.03 22.09 -2.07
C THR A 231 5.94 22.16 -3.11
N LEU A 232 4.95 23.05 -2.97
CA LEU A 232 3.97 23.27 -4.03
C LEU A 232 4.63 23.83 -5.29
N MET A 233 5.62 24.71 -5.14
CA MET A 233 6.41 25.21 -6.25
C MET A 233 7.21 24.08 -6.87
N ALA A 234 7.81 23.18 -6.08
CA ALA A 234 8.47 21.99 -6.62
C ALA A 234 7.49 21.07 -7.37
N LEU A 235 6.27 20.88 -6.87
CA LEU A 235 5.20 20.14 -7.54
C LEU A 235 4.77 20.82 -8.85
N ASP A 236 4.58 22.15 -8.85
CA ASP A 236 4.16 22.95 -10.00
C ASP A 236 5.29 23.12 -11.04
N THR A 237 6.56 23.16 -10.60
CA THR A 237 7.76 23.29 -11.46
C THR A 237 8.30 21.95 -11.93
N ALA A 238 8.12 20.86 -11.18
CA ALA A 238 8.37 19.50 -11.68
C ALA A 238 7.51 19.19 -12.92
N ARG A 239 6.45 19.98 -13.18
CA ARG A 239 5.71 20.02 -14.45
C ARG A 239 6.56 20.41 -15.67
N LEU A 240 7.64 21.16 -15.48
CA LEU A 240 8.47 21.78 -16.53
C LEU A 240 9.85 21.12 -16.70
N GLY A 241 10.21 20.14 -15.85
CA GLY A 241 11.52 19.49 -15.87
C GLY A 241 11.60 18.30 -16.84
N PRO A 242 12.73 18.08 -17.56
CA PRO A 242 12.93 16.91 -18.40
C PRO A 242 13.29 15.69 -17.55
N ASP A 243 12.36 15.21 -16.73
CA ASP A 243 12.52 13.92 -16.06
C ASP A 243 12.10 12.82 -17.03
N VAL A 244 13.04 12.36 -17.84
CA VAL A 244 12.82 11.20 -18.70
C VAL A 244 12.65 9.97 -17.80
N GLN A 245 11.41 9.57 -17.54
CA GLN A 245 11.10 8.24 -17.04
C GLN A 245 11.49 7.22 -18.11
N SER A 246 12.37 6.29 -17.75
CA SER A 246 12.83 5.20 -18.61
C SER A 246 11.79 4.09 -18.80
N ALA A 247 10.73 4.09 -17.98
CA ALA A 247 9.68 3.10 -18.03
C ALA A 247 8.29 3.73 -18.05
N LEU A 248 7.42 3.16 -18.88
CA LEU A 248 6.10 3.68 -19.19
C LEU A 248 5.08 2.62 -18.77
N ILE A 249 4.31 2.91 -17.73
CA ILE A 249 3.14 2.10 -17.36
C ILE A 249 1.96 2.65 -18.13
N SER A 250 1.19 1.79 -18.77
CA SER A 250 -0.02 2.22 -19.47
C SER A 250 -1.07 2.72 -18.47
N PRO A 251 -1.90 3.72 -18.83
CA PRO A 251 -3.03 4.13 -18.01
C PRO A 251 -3.95 2.96 -17.62
N ASP A 252 -4.16 2.00 -18.52
CA ASP A 252 -4.98 0.80 -18.25
C ASP A 252 -4.41 -0.07 -17.12
N GLU A 253 -3.08 -0.26 -17.08
CA GLU A 253 -2.43 -1.00 -16.00
C GLU A 253 -2.55 -0.28 -14.66
N VAL A 254 -2.39 1.05 -14.64
CA VAL A 254 -2.57 1.85 -13.41
C VAL A 254 -4.00 1.73 -12.88
N ARG A 255 -5.01 1.85 -13.75
CA ARG A 255 -6.41 1.63 -13.36
C ARG A 255 -6.63 0.21 -12.84
N SER A 256 -6.02 -0.77 -13.49
CA SER A 256 -6.15 -2.17 -13.08
C SER A 256 -5.59 -2.39 -11.67
N ILE A 257 -4.40 -1.89 -11.37
CA ILE A 257 -3.77 -1.98 -10.04
C ILE A 257 -4.64 -1.32 -8.96
N ALA A 258 -5.18 -0.13 -9.24
CA ALA A 258 -6.07 0.57 -8.32
C ALA A 258 -7.35 -0.22 -8.03
N ARG A 259 -7.99 -0.78 -9.07
CA ARG A 259 -9.20 -1.61 -8.93
C ARG A 259 -8.95 -2.89 -8.15
N ASP A 260 -7.81 -3.54 -8.38
CA ASP A 260 -7.48 -4.77 -7.64
C ASP A 260 -7.26 -4.45 -6.16
N ALA A 261 -6.51 -3.39 -5.84
CA ALA A 261 -6.30 -2.96 -4.46
C ALA A 261 -7.60 -2.57 -3.75
N ASP A 262 -8.54 -1.94 -4.46
CA ASP A 262 -9.87 -1.58 -3.97
C ASP A 262 -10.76 -2.81 -3.77
N THR A 263 -10.77 -3.75 -4.73
CA THR A 263 -11.55 -4.99 -4.67
C THR A 263 -11.16 -5.85 -3.46
N GLU A 264 -9.88 -5.83 -3.11
CA GLU A 264 -9.36 -6.50 -1.93
C GLU A 264 -9.69 -5.75 -0.62
N GLY A 265 -10.26 -4.54 -0.68
CA GLY A 265 -10.63 -3.73 0.49
C GLY A 265 -9.43 -3.11 1.20
N VAL A 266 -8.32 -2.90 0.48
CA VAL A 266 -7.09 -2.35 1.03
C VAL A 266 -7.11 -0.82 1.03
N LEU A 267 -7.87 -0.21 0.11
CA LEU A 267 -7.96 1.24 -0.05
C LEU A 267 -9.08 1.83 0.81
N GLU A 268 -8.86 3.05 1.32
CA GLU A 268 -9.93 3.90 1.82
C GLU A 268 -10.80 4.44 0.66
N ASP A 269 -12.01 4.83 1.01
CA ASP A 269 -13.01 5.31 0.08
C ASP A 269 -12.48 6.58 -0.64
N GLY A 270 -12.60 6.63 -1.97
CA GLY A 270 -12.11 7.75 -2.79
C GLY A 270 -10.66 7.62 -3.26
N VAL A 271 -9.85 6.72 -2.68
CA VAL A 271 -8.43 6.58 -3.06
C VAL A 271 -8.29 6.00 -4.46
N ARG A 272 -9.13 5.01 -4.82
CA ARG A 272 -9.14 4.40 -6.15
C ARG A 272 -9.42 5.46 -7.22
N GLU A 273 -10.47 6.25 -7.05
CA GLU A 273 -10.91 7.26 -8.01
C GLU A 273 -9.79 8.26 -8.31
N VAL A 274 -9.04 8.65 -7.29
CA VAL A 274 -7.90 9.56 -7.42
C VAL A 274 -6.75 8.93 -8.21
N ILE A 275 -6.46 7.64 -8.01
CA ILE A 275 -5.43 6.93 -8.78
C ILE A 275 -5.87 6.75 -10.24
N GLU A 276 -7.14 6.40 -10.47
CA GLU A 276 -7.70 6.30 -11.82
C GLU A 276 -7.68 7.67 -12.52
N GLU A 277 -7.97 8.75 -11.80
CA GLU A 277 -7.83 10.11 -12.32
C GLU A 277 -6.38 10.40 -12.74
N ALA A 278 -5.39 9.92 -11.99
CA ALA A 278 -3.99 10.04 -12.36
C ALA A 278 -3.68 9.31 -13.68
N ALA A 279 -4.24 8.11 -13.87
CA ALA A 279 -4.13 7.36 -15.10
C ALA A 279 -4.80 8.07 -16.28
N ASP A 280 -6.02 8.58 -16.10
CA ASP A 280 -6.79 9.24 -17.16
C ASP A 280 -6.15 10.55 -17.65
N ASN A 281 -5.26 11.14 -16.86
CA ASN A 281 -4.47 12.31 -17.28
C ASN A 281 -3.27 11.96 -18.15
N ALA A 282 -2.73 10.75 -18.02
CA ALA A 282 -1.56 10.34 -18.78
C ALA A 282 -1.94 10.08 -20.25
N PRO A 283 -1.07 10.45 -21.21
CA PRO A 283 -1.30 10.11 -22.61
C PRO A 283 -1.36 8.58 -22.81
N ASP A 284 -2.16 8.15 -23.77
CA ASP A 284 -2.25 6.77 -24.23
C ASP A 284 -1.99 6.72 -25.74
N PRO A 285 -0.87 6.13 -26.21
CA PRO A 285 0.15 5.44 -25.44
C PRO A 285 0.98 6.40 -24.55
N PRO A 286 1.55 5.89 -23.43
CA PRO A 286 2.38 6.70 -22.55
C PRO A 286 3.61 7.24 -23.28
N VAL A 287 3.98 8.48 -22.98
CA VAL A 287 5.10 9.19 -23.63
C VAL A 287 6.24 9.40 -22.65
N ALA A 288 7.45 8.97 -23.02
CA ALA A 288 8.66 9.15 -22.21
C ALA A 288 9.02 10.63 -22.11
N GLY A 289 9.04 11.14 -20.87
CA GLY A 289 9.25 12.56 -20.57
C GLY A 289 7.97 13.39 -20.52
N ASP A 290 6.78 12.82 -20.79
CA ASP A 290 5.51 13.49 -20.45
C ASP A 290 5.28 13.37 -18.94
N ARG A 291 5.20 14.51 -18.24
CA ARG A 291 5.07 14.54 -16.78
C ARG A 291 3.76 13.89 -16.29
N ARG A 292 2.69 13.88 -17.09
CA ARG A 292 1.44 13.19 -16.71
C ARG A 292 1.65 11.69 -16.65
N THR A 293 2.43 11.15 -17.59
CA THR A 293 2.94 9.77 -17.54
C THR A 293 3.77 9.56 -16.27
N VAL A 294 4.75 10.43 -16.02
CA VAL A 294 5.65 10.31 -14.86
C VAL A 294 4.87 10.33 -13.54
N TRP A 295 3.95 11.27 -13.40
CA TRP A 295 3.16 11.45 -12.19
C TRP A 295 2.20 10.27 -11.95
N SER A 296 1.60 9.72 -13.01
CA SER A 296 0.80 8.48 -12.95
C SER A 296 1.65 7.28 -12.50
N VAL A 297 2.84 7.12 -13.08
CA VAL A 297 3.82 6.07 -12.73
C VAL A 297 4.31 6.21 -11.28
N GLU A 298 4.65 7.42 -10.85
CA GLU A 298 5.12 7.70 -9.49
C GLU A 298 4.00 7.51 -8.46
N THR A 299 2.77 7.89 -8.80
CA THR A 299 1.57 7.63 -7.98
C THR A 299 1.39 6.14 -7.75
N VAL A 300 1.38 5.32 -8.80
CA VAL A 300 1.22 3.86 -8.63
C VAL A 300 2.42 3.25 -7.91
N THR A 301 3.62 3.79 -8.10
CA THR A 301 4.83 3.36 -7.35
C THR A 301 4.66 3.64 -5.86
N ASN A 302 4.21 4.83 -5.47
CA ASN A 302 3.95 5.17 -4.08
C ASN A 302 2.86 4.29 -3.47
N LEU A 303 1.79 3.99 -4.21
CA LEU A 303 0.76 3.05 -3.79
C LEU A 303 1.35 1.66 -3.52
N VAL A 304 2.18 1.16 -4.44
CA VAL A 304 2.85 -0.14 -4.32
C VAL A 304 3.73 -0.18 -3.08
N ILE A 305 4.49 0.88 -2.78
CA ILE A 305 5.28 1.00 -1.55
C ILE A 305 4.40 0.87 -0.30
N GLU A 306 3.24 1.52 -0.27
CA GLU A 306 2.35 1.46 0.89
C GLU A 306 1.62 0.10 0.98
N LEU A 307 1.27 -0.52 -0.15
CA LEU A 307 0.77 -1.91 -0.18
C LEU A 307 1.78 -2.87 0.46
N PHE A 308 3.08 -2.68 0.22
CA PHE A 308 4.14 -3.40 0.93
C PHE A 308 4.11 -3.13 2.44
N ALA A 309 4.02 -1.87 2.84
CA ALA A 309 3.95 -1.50 4.25
C ALA A 309 2.81 -2.23 4.99
N VAL A 310 1.63 -2.30 4.36
CA VAL A 310 0.45 -2.94 4.94
C VAL A 310 0.64 -4.46 5.05
N ALA A 311 1.11 -5.13 3.99
CA ALA A 311 1.29 -6.58 3.99
C ALA A 311 2.34 -7.06 5.00
N LEU A 312 3.43 -6.33 5.19
CA LEU A 312 4.49 -6.68 6.14
C LEU A 312 4.02 -6.59 7.60
N ASN A 313 3.16 -5.62 7.89
CA ASN A 313 2.64 -5.36 9.22
C ASN A 313 1.42 -6.24 9.57
N HIS A 314 0.70 -6.78 8.57
CA HIS A 314 -0.52 -7.57 8.76
C HIS A 314 -0.54 -8.84 7.89
N PRO A 315 0.36 -9.82 8.13
CA PRO A 315 0.47 -11.03 7.31
C PRO A 315 -0.79 -11.93 7.33
N GLY A 316 -1.76 -11.64 8.22
CA GLY A 316 -3.05 -12.35 8.32
C GLY A 316 -4.20 -11.72 7.52
N LYS A 317 -4.02 -10.53 6.94
CA LYS A 317 -5.03 -9.90 6.06
C LYS A 317 -4.71 -10.24 4.61
N SER A 318 -5.41 -11.23 4.05
CA SER A 318 -5.24 -11.74 2.69
C SER A 318 -5.20 -10.63 1.64
N ALA A 319 -6.10 -9.66 1.78
CA ALA A 319 -6.31 -8.52 0.90
C ALA A 319 -5.05 -7.77 0.43
N ALA A 320 -4.22 -7.34 1.36
CA ALA A 320 -3.03 -6.53 1.04
C ALA A 320 -1.97 -7.36 0.30
N ILE A 321 -1.92 -8.65 0.58
CA ILE A 321 -0.98 -9.57 -0.06
C ILE A 321 -1.52 -9.99 -1.44
N THR A 322 -2.85 -10.11 -1.64
CA THR A 322 -3.46 -10.28 -2.97
C THR A 322 -3.19 -9.07 -3.83
N ALA A 323 -3.50 -7.88 -3.31
CA ALA A 323 -3.27 -6.62 -4.00
C ALA A 323 -1.80 -6.44 -4.36
N MET A 324 -0.87 -6.84 -3.47
CA MET A 324 0.55 -6.91 -3.78
C MET A 324 0.89 -7.95 -4.84
N GLY A 325 0.37 -9.17 -4.77
CA GLY A 325 0.65 -10.21 -5.75
C GLY A 325 0.21 -9.77 -7.15
N VAL A 326 -0.97 -9.16 -7.24
CA VAL A 326 -1.51 -8.66 -8.50
C VAL A 326 -0.77 -7.40 -8.97
N ALA A 327 -0.53 -6.42 -8.09
CA ALA A 327 0.20 -5.21 -8.42
C ALA A 327 1.65 -5.52 -8.80
N ALA A 328 2.31 -6.43 -8.08
CA ALA A 328 3.69 -6.82 -8.33
C ALA A 328 3.81 -7.68 -9.59
N VAL A 329 2.85 -8.56 -9.93
CA VAL A 329 2.84 -9.31 -11.21
C VAL A 329 2.54 -8.41 -12.41
N LYS A 330 1.69 -7.38 -12.23
CA LYS A 330 1.38 -6.42 -13.31
C LYS A 330 2.50 -5.40 -13.51
N THR A 331 3.07 -4.86 -12.43
CA THR A 331 4.26 -3.99 -12.50
C THR A 331 5.51 -4.77 -12.92
N ALA A 332 5.59 -6.05 -12.59
CA ALA A 332 6.55 -7.00 -13.12
C ALA A 332 6.41 -7.18 -14.64
N GLY A 333 5.22 -7.50 -15.17
CA GLY A 333 5.00 -7.70 -16.61
C GLY A 333 5.58 -6.56 -17.47
N ALA A 334 5.60 -5.34 -16.93
CA ALA A 334 6.33 -4.19 -17.44
C ALA A 334 7.82 -4.18 -16.98
N ALA A 335 8.54 -5.28 -17.22
CA ALA A 335 9.84 -5.65 -16.63
C ALA A 335 11.05 -4.73 -16.92
N THR A 336 10.84 -3.59 -17.57
CA THR A 336 11.85 -2.52 -17.73
C THR A 336 11.71 -1.40 -16.69
N ILE A 337 10.79 -1.52 -15.72
CA ILE A 337 10.52 -0.49 -14.70
C ILE A 337 11.64 -0.38 -13.66
N LEU A 338 12.48 0.64 -13.82
CA LEU A 338 13.45 1.09 -12.81
C LEU A 338 12.80 1.86 -11.63
N GLY A 339 11.51 2.22 -11.70
CA GLY A 339 10.79 2.95 -10.63
C GLY A 339 10.34 2.08 -9.45
N ALA A 340 9.91 0.84 -9.72
CA ALA A 340 9.62 -0.19 -8.72
C ALA A 340 10.89 -0.94 -8.27
N TRP A 341 12.06 -0.59 -8.83
CA TRP A 341 13.35 -1.16 -8.51
C TRP A 341 13.69 -1.16 -7.03
N PRO A 342 13.42 -0.07 -6.26
CA PRO A 342 13.68 -0.08 -4.82
C PRO A 342 12.77 -1.07 -4.08
N ALA A 343 11.52 -1.22 -4.51
CA ALA A 343 10.57 -2.16 -3.92
C ALA A 343 10.92 -3.62 -4.30
N ALA A 344 11.26 -3.88 -5.55
CA ALA A 344 11.77 -5.18 -5.99
C ALA A 344 13.09 -5.55 -5.29
N HIS A 345 14.04 -4.61 -5.17
CA HIS A 345 15.27 -4.81 -4.39
C HIS A 345 14.97 -5.09 -2.92
N PHE A 346 14.01 -4.39 -2.33
CA PHE A 346 13.57 -4.64 -0.97
C PHE A 346 13.01 -6.06 -0.83
N LEU A 347 12.10 -6.47 -1.72
CA LEU A 347 11.54 -7.83 -1.72
C LEU A 347 12.63 -8.90 -1.81
N MET A 348 13.54 -8.73 -2.77
CA MET A 348 14.62 -9.67 -3.03
C MET A 348 15.66 -9.70 -1.88
N LYS A 349 15.96 -8.54 -1.28
CA LYS A 349 16.85 -8.42 -0.11
C LYS A 349 16.23 -9.04 1.14
N HIS A 350 14.91 -8.98 1.30
CA HIS A 350 14.20 -9.43 2.49
C HIS A 350 13.39 -10.73 2.27
N ARG A 351 13.59 -11.42 1.14
CA ARG A 351 12.85 -12.62 0.72
C ARG A 351 12.64 -13.66 1.82
N LYS A 352 13.72 -14.14 2.45
CA LYS A 352 13.64 -15.15 3.53
C LYS A 352 12.82 -14.68 4.74
N TRP A 353 12.92 -13.39 5.08
CA TRP A 353 12.17 -12.81 6.19
C TRP A 353 10.67 -12.72 5.88
N ILE A 354 10.33 -12.28 4.66
CA ILE A 354 8.94 -12.22 4.17
C ILE A 354 8.35 -13.64 4.08
N GLU A 355 9.06 -14.61 3.50
CA GLU A 355 8.64 -16.01 3.44
C GLU A 355 8.37 -16.60 4.83
N THR A 356 9.15 -16.21 5.84
CA THR A 356 8.95 -16.65 7.24
C THR A 356 7.69 -16.04 7.85
N ARG A 357 7.34 -14.79 7.53
CA ARG A 357 6.10 -14.14 7.99
C ARG A 357 4.86 -14.68 7.28
N LEU A 358 5.01 -15.06 6.01
CA LEU A 358 3.96 -15.68 5.20
C LEU A 358 3.80 -17.18 5.46
N SER A 359 4.61 -17.81 6.33
CA SER A 359 4.57 -19.26 6.58
C SER A 359 3.22 -19.76 7.08
N ASN A 360 2.45 -18.90 7.76
CA ASN A 360 1.10 -19.22 8.26
C ASN A 360 0.03 -19.13 7.17
N SER A 361 0.42 -18.80 5.94
CA SER A 361 -0.46 -18.52 4.82
C SER A 361 0.11 -19.15 3.53
N PRO A 362 -0.05 -20.47 3.33
CA PRO A 362 0.63 -21.24 2.27
C PRO A 362 0.43 -20.69 0.86
N THR A 363 -0.79 -20.25 0.56
CA THR A 363 -1.15 -19.60 -0.72
C THR A 363 -0.32 -18.34 -0.95
N TRP A 364 -0.13 -17.52 0.09
CA TRP A 364 0.59 -16.27 0.00
C TRP A 364 2.09 -16.47 -0.07
N ARG A 365 2.61 -17.45 0.66
CA ARG A 365 3.99 -17.87 0.51
C ARG A 365 4.27 -18.34 -0.91
N ALA A 366 3.36 -19.10 -1.53
CA ALA A 366 3.50 -19.53 -2.92
C ALA A 366 3.49 -18.33 -3.87
N LEU A 367 2.50 -17.43 -3.77
CA LEU A 367 2.42 -16.22 -4.61
C LEU A 367 3.64 -15.31 -4.47
N PHE A 368 4.17 -15.15 -3.25
CA PHE A 368 5.38 -14.37 -3.00
C PHE A 368 6.63 -15.03 -3.58
N VAL A 369 6.73 -16.36 -3.48
CA VAL A 369 7.83 -17.12 -4.08
C VAL A 369 7.77 -17.03 -5.60
N ASP A 370 6.58 -17.16 -6.20
CA ASP A 370 6.35 -17.03 -7.64
C ASP A 370 6.72 -15.62 -8.11
N LEU A 371 6.34 -14.59 -7.35
CA LEU A 371 6.75 -13.20 -7.61
C LEU A 371 8.27 -13.03 -7.56
N CYS A 372 8.95 -13.56 -6.53
CA CYS A 372 10.40 -13.46 -6.43
C CYS A 372 11.09 -14.20 -7.57
N GLN A 373 10.62 -15.40 -7.93
CA GLN A 373 11.15 -16.16 -9.07
C GLN A 373 10.94 -15.42 -10.38
N TRP A 374 9.77 -14.82 -10.56
CA TRP A 374 9.49 -13.99 -11.72
C TRP A 374 10.46 -12.79 -11.77
N ILE A 375 10.70 -12.10 -10.64
CA ILE A 375 11.65 -10.95 -10.56
C ILE A 375 13.05 -11.42 -10.94
N GLU A 376 13.51 -12.56 -10.43
CA GLU A 376 14.82 -13.14 -10.75
C GLU A 376 14.97 -13.48 -12.24
N GLN A 377 13.90 -13.92 -12.90
CA GLN A 377 13.91 -14.33 -14.30
C GLN A 377 13.86 -13.15 -15.27
N ASN A 378 13.21 -12.06 -14.87
CA ASN A 378 12.89 -10.93 -15.75
C ASN A 378 13.64 -9.64 -15.41
N THR A 379 14.43 -9.63 -14.32
CA THR A 379 15.27 -8.50 -13.91
C THR A 379 16.69 -8.98 -13.55
N PRO A 380 17.72 -8.12 -13.56
CA PRO A 380 19.05 -8.51 -13.09
C PRO A 380 19.16 -8.56 -11.56
N ILE A 381 18.06 -8.35 -10.82
CA ILE A 381 18.05 -8.39 -9.35
C ILE A 381 18.14 -9.85 -8.88
N LYS A 382 19.15 -10.14 -8.07
CA LYS A 382 19.32 -11.43 -7.41
C LYS A 382 19.08 -11.29 -5.91
N PRO A 383 18.53 -12.30 -5.23
CA PRO A 383 18.43 -12.28 -3.78
C PRO A 383 19.83 -12.17 -3.20
N ARG A 384 20.01 -11.33 -2.18
CA ARG A 384 21.22 -11.41 -1.37
C ARG A 384 21.12 -12.71 -0.56
N ASP A 385 21.94 -13.68 -0.92
CA ASP A 385 22.20 -14.81 -0.04
C ASP A 385 22.93 -14.28 1.20
N ASN A 386 22.16 -13.85 2.20
CA ASN A 386 22.68 -13.70 3.55
C ASN A 386 22.95 -15.12 4.06
N SER A 387 24.21 -15.53 3.93
CA SER A 387 24.82 -16.65 4.63
C SER A 387 24.87 -16.40 6.14
#